data_AF-A0A9X0QUE4-F1
#
_entry.id   AF-A0A9X0QUE4-F1
#
_cell.length_a   1.000
_cell.length_b   1.000
_cell.length_c   1.000
_cell.angle_alpha   90.00
_cell.angle_beta   90.00
_cell.angle_gamma   90.00
#
_symmetry.space_group_name_H-M   'P 1'
#
loop_
_entity.id
_entity.type
_entity.pdbx_description
1 polymer ?
#
loop_
_entity_poly.entity_id
_entity_poly.type
_entity_poly.pdbx_seq_one_letter_code
_entity_poly.pdbx_strand_id
1 'polypeptide(L)'
;MAARLAVLEGAGAAPPPEAAWALRGVTSNPRYTNRAELNALGAVQQGLLRPQATRAALIPIRKTEAWWALAQDERRAILEEQSRHIGIGMEYLPAVARRLYHSRELGEPFDFLTWFEYAPEHAADFEELVRRLRQTAEWAYVDREVDIRLSRT
;
A
#
# COMPACT_ATOMS: atom_id res chain seq x y z
N MET A 1 -20.48 -3.72 -2.90
CA MET A 1 -20.24 -3.94 -1.46
C MET A 1 -20.07 -5.44 -1.22
N ALA A 2 -19.17 -5.86 -0.33
CA ALA A 2 -18.99 -7.25 0.07
C ALA A 2 -18.79 -7.30 1.59
N ALA A 3 -19.28 -8.35 2.26
CA ALA A 3 -19.23 -8.44 3.73
C ALA A 3 -17.89 -8.98 4.27
N ARG A 4 -17.08 -9.62 3.41
CA ARG A 4 -15.81 -10.23 3.76
C ARG A 4 -14.80 -10.08 2.63
N LEU A 5 -13.52 -10.11 2.98
CA LEU A 5 -12.41 -10.17 2.04
C LEU A 5 -11.63 -11.47 2.28
N ALA A 6 -11.38 -12.22 1.22
CA ALA A 6 -10.42 -13.31 1.23
C ALA A 6 -9.14 -12.85 0.54
N VAL A 7 -7.99 -13.05 1.19
CA VAL A 7 -6.67 -12.81 0.61
C VAL A 7 -6.08 -14.17 0.26
N LEU A 8 -5.88 -14.41 -1.04
CA LEU A 8 -5.39 -15.69 -1.57
C LEU A 8 -4.00 -15.47 -2.16
N GLU A 9 -3.00 -16.22 -1.69
CA GLU A 9 -1.63 -16.15 -2.20
C GLU A 9 -1.27 -17.40 -3.01
N GLY A 10 -0.52 -17.22 -4.10
CA GLY A 10 0.00 -18.30 -4.94
C GLY A 10 -0.50 -18.27 -6.38
N ALA A 11 0.25 -18.92 -7.28
CA ALA A 11 0.00 -18.89 -8.73
C ALA A 11 -1.34 -19.52 -9.16
N GLY A 12 -1.93 -20.38 -8.32
CA GLY A 12 -3.23 -21.01 -8.54
C GLY A 12 -4.41 -20.32 -7.84
N ALA A 13 -4.20 -19.16 -7.21
CA ALA A 13 -5.25 -18.44 -6.51
C ALA A 13 -6.30 -17.90 -7.50
N ALA A 14 -7.45 -18.58 -7.54
CA ALA A 14 -8.64 -18.13 -8.25
C ALA A 14 -9.65 -17.53 -7.25
N PRO A 15 -10.29 -16.40 -7.59
CA PRO A 15 -11.40 -15.91 -6.79
C PRO A 15 -12.53 -16.95 -6.80
N PRO A 16 -13.24 -17.12 -5.68
CA PRO A 16 -14.37 -18.03 -5.65
C PRO A 16 -15.49 -17.51 -6.57
N PRO A 17 -16.32 -18.38 -7.16
CA PRO A 17 -17.36 -17.98 -8.12
C PRO A 17 -18.34 -16.92 -7.59
N GLU A 18 -18.58 -16.90 -6.27
CA GLU A 18 -19.46 -15.93 -5.61
C GLU A 18 -18.80 -14.58 -5.29
N ALA A 19 -17.54 -14.36 -5.67
CA ALA A 19 -16.84 -13.11 -5.42
C ALA A 19 -17.50 -11.95 -6.19
N ALA A 20 -17.97 -10.93 -5.46
CA ALA A 20 -18.53 -9.72 -6.07
C ALA A 20 -17.50 -8.91 -6.87
N TRP A 21 -16.22 -9.06 -6.53
CA TRP A 21 -15.09 -8.45 -7.22
C TRP A 21 -13.80 -9.22 -6.85
N ALA A 22 -12.78 -9.09 -7.69
CA ALA A 22 -11.44 -9.60 -7.43
C ALA A 22 -10.42 -8.54 -7.87
N LEU A 23 -9.34 -8.41 -7.12
CA LEU A 23 -8.18 -7.57 -7.43
C LEU A 23 -6.94 -8.44 -7.36
N ARG A 24 -6.05 -8.32 -8.34
CA ARG A 24 -4.82 -9.11 -8.41
C ARG A 24 -3.61 -8.20 -8.39
N GLY A 25 -2.50 -8.68 -7.84
CA GLY A 25 -1.24 -7.97 -7.85
C GLY A 25 -0.09 -8.90 -7.49
N VAL A 26 1.12 -8.46 -7.81
CA VAL A 26 2.36 -9.20 -7.53
C VAL A 26 3.27 -8.39 -6.63
N THR A 27 3.94 -9.05 -5.69
CA THR A 27 5.09 -8.43 -5.02
C THR A 27 6.24 -8.30 -6.02
N SER A 28 7.02 -7.23 -5.92
CA SER A 28 8.11 -6.95 -6.86
C SER A 28 9.32 -6.39 -6.11
N ASN A 29 10.43 -6.20 -6.82
CA ASN A 29 11.60 -5.53 -6.26
C ASN A 29 11.30 -4.05 -5.93
N PRO A 30 12.02 -3.46 -4.97
CA PRO A 30 11.93 -2.02 -4.71
C PRO A 30 12.20 -1.20 -5.97
N ARG A 31 11.35 -0.19 -6.23
CA ARG A 31 11.46 0.69 -7.41
C ARG A 31 12.07 2.06 -7.11
N TYR A 32 12.00 2.52 -5.85
CA TYR A 32 12.39 3.88 -5.46
C TYR A 32 13.35 3.93 -4.26
N THR A 33 13.26 2.94 -3.39
CA THR A 33 14.03 2.89 -2.14
C THR A 33 15.52 2.74 -2.39
N ASN A 34 16.33 3.63 -1.84
CA ASN A 34 17.78 3.53 -1.88
C ASN A 34 18.32 2.58 -0.78
N ARG A 35 19.65 2.37 -0.74
CA ARG A 35 20.27 1.44 0.21
C ARG A 35 20.10 1.87 1.67
N ALA A 36 20.24 3.15 1.97
CA ALA A 36 20.16 3.64 3.35
C ALA A 36 18.72 3.53 3.88
N GLU A 37 17.73 3.91 3.07
CA GLU A 37 16.30 3.75 3.37
C GLU A 37 15.92 2.29 3.54
N LEU A 38 16.42 1.39 2.67
CA LEU A 38 16.15 -0.04 2.77
C LEU A 38 16.68 -0.62 4.08
N ASN A 39 17.90 -0.23 4.49
CA ASN A 39 18.49 -0.65 5.75
C ASN A 39 17.68 -0.12 6.95
N ALA A 40 17.30 1.16 6.92
CA ALA A 40 16.49 1.78 7.97
C ALA A 40 15.12 1.10 8.12
N LEU A 41 14.43 0.85 7.00
CA LEU A 41 13.17 0.11 6.98
C LEU A 41 13.34 -1.30 7.54
N GLY A 42 14.38 -2.01 7.10
CA GLY A 42 14.67 -3.38 7.53
C GLY A 42 14.95 -3.50 9.04
N ALA A 43 15.45 -2.44 9.68
CA ALA A 43 15.73 -2.42 11.10
C ALA A 43 14.47 -2.30 11.98
N VAL A 44 13.37 -1.73 11.46
CA VAL A 44 12.19 -1.39 12.28
C VAL A 44 10.89 -2.04 11.80
N GLN A 45 10.75 -2.36 10.51
CA GLN A 45 9.48 -2.89 9.98
C GLN A 45 9.20 -4.29 10.53
N GLN A 46 7.94 -4.55 10.86
CA GLN A 46 7.48 -5.88 11.25
C GLN A 46 6.69 -6.55 10.13
N GLY A 47 6.62 -7.89 10.19
CA GLY A 47 5.88 -8.70 9.24
C GLY A 47 4.35 -8.59 9.40
N LEU A 48 3.65 -9.15 8.42
CA LEU A 48 2.19 -9.34 8.47
C LEU A 48 1.81 -10.46 9.47
N LEU A 49 0.52 -10.59 9.74
CA LEU A 49 -0.10 -11.64 10.53
C LEU A 49 0.33 -11.67 12.00
N ARG A 50 0.70 -10.51 12.54
CA ARG A 50 0.94 -10.37 13.98
C ARG A 50 -0.36 -10.64 14.75
N PRO A 51 -0.35 -11.40 15.87
CA PRO A 51 -1.56 -11.74 16.61
C PRO A 51 -2.40 -10.53 17.03
N GLN A 52 -1.74 -9.46 17.50
CA GLN A 52 -2.36 -8.21 17.92
C GLN A 52 -2.90 -7.35 16.77
N ALA A 53 -2.43 -7.56 15.53
CA ALA A 53 -2.84 -6.78 14.38
C ALA A 53 -4.18 -7.29 13.82
N THR A 54 -5.28 -6.92 14.49
CA THR A 54 -6.65 -7.34 14.17
C THR A 54 -7.42 -6.31 13.34
N ARG A 55 -6.78 -5.20 12.96
CA ARG A 55 -7.28 -4.23 11.98
C ARG A 55 -6.40 -4.26 10.75
N ALA A 56 -7.02 -4.06 9.60
CA ALA A 56 -6.31 -3.97 8.34
C ALA A 56 -6.97 -2.95 7.41
N ALA A 57 -6.20 -2.49 6.43
CA ALA A 57 -6.69 -1.67 5.34
C ALA A 57 -6.14 -2.19 4.00
N LEU A 58 -7.03 -2.28 3.02
CA LEU A 58 -6.69 -2.44 1.62
C LEU A 58 -7.02 -1.13 0.91
N ILE A 59 -6.00 -0.48 0.36
CA ILE A 59 -6.16 0.77 -0.39
C ILE A 59 -5.61 0.55 -1.81
N PRO A 60 -6.47 0.16 -2.77
CA PRO A 60 -6.12 0.12 -4.19
C PRO A 60 -5.97 1.54 -4.75
N ILE A 61 -4.88 1.78 -5.46
CA ILE A 61 -4.50 3.11 -5.97
C ILE A 61 -4.15 3.01 -7.44
N ARG A 62 -4.65 3.96 -8.24
CA ARG A 62 -4.23 4.18 -9.62
C ARG A 62 -3.66 5.59 -9.76
N LYS A 63 -2.53 5.69 -10.44
CA LYS A 63 -1.90 6.95 -10.80
C LYS A 63 -2.23 7.32 -12.24
N THR A 64 -2.24 8.62 -12.50
CA THR A 64 -2.48 9.21 -13.82
C THR A 64 -1.42 8.78 -14.85
N GLU A 65 -1.76 8.85 -16.14
CA GLU A 65 -0.77 8.66 -17.21
C GLU A 65 0.38 9.68 -17.15
N ALA A 66 0.12 10.90 -16.67
CA ALA A 66 1.15 11.91 -16.47
C ALA A 66 2.26 11.41 -15.51
N TRP A 67 1.90 10.68 -14.45
CA TRP A 67 2.90 10.05 -13.58
C TRP A 67 3.72 9.01 -14.32
N TRP A 68 3.08 8.18 -15.14
CA TRP A 68 3.74 7.10 -15.86
C TRP A 68 4.61 7.59 -17.03
N ALA A 69 4.37 8.80 -17.52
CA ALA A 69 5.21 9.47 -18.52
C ALA A 69 6.51 10.05 -17.94
N LEU A 70 6.59 10.25 -16.61
CA LEU A 70 7.79 10.77 -15.95
C LEU A 70 8.94 9.77 -15.96
N ALA A 71 10.15 10.31 -16.11
CA ALA A 71 11.39 9.57 -15.93
C ALA A 71 11.54 9.07 -14.48
N GLN A 72 12.46 8.11 -14.30
CA GLN A 72 12.63 7.43 -13.01
C GLN A 72 13.11 8.38 -11.90
N ASP A 73 14.03 9.29 -12.24
CA ASP A 73 14.55 10.32 -11.35
C ASP A 73 13.46 11.34 -10.97
N GLU A 74 12.65 11.78 -11.93
CA GLU A 74 11.50 12.68 -11.68
C GLU A 74 10.50 12.05 -10.71
N ARG A 75 10.10 10.79 -10.94
CA ARG A 75 9.21 10.05 -10.03
C ARG A 75 9.83 9.89 -8.64
N ARG A 76 11.13 9.59 -8.55
CA ARG A 76 11.82 9.43 -7.27
C ARG A 76 11.94 10.76 -6.51
N ALA A 77 12.14 11.88 -7.21
CA ALA A 77 12.18 13.21 -6.62
C ALA A 77 10.82 13.60 -6.03
N ILE A 78 9.72 13.34 -6.74
CA ILE A 78 8.37 13.61 -6.25
C ILE A 78 8.03 12.72 -5.05
N LEU A 79 8.33 11.42 -5.13
CA LEU A 79 7.97 10.45 -4.09
C LEU A 79 8.64 10.72 -2.74
N GLU A 80 9.94 11.05 -2.72
CA GLU A 80 10.62 11.25 -1.43
C GLU A 80 11.02 12.70 -1.18
N GLU A 81 11.66 13.38 -2.13
CA GLU A 81 12.26 14.68 -1.82
C GLU A 81 11.21 15.77 -1.66
N GLN A 82 10.07 15.61 -2.34
CA GLN A 82 8.93 16.51 -2.22
C GLN A 82 7.86 15.97 -1.29
N SER A 83 7.63 14.65 -1.29
CA SER A 83 6.49 14.03 -0.57
C SER A 83 6.87 13.29 0.69
N ARG A 84 8.16 13.00 0.89
CA ARG A 84 8.69 12.29 2.05
C ARG A 84 7.95 10.98 2.30
N HIS A 85 7.56 10.24 1.26
CA HIS A 85 6.72 9.05 1.39
C HIS A 85 7.31 8.02 2.36
N ILE A 86 8.59 7.70 2.20
CA ILE A 86 9.32 6.76 3.05
C ILE A 86 9.53 7.38 4.43
N GLY A 87 9.94 8.66 4.48
CA GLY A 87 10.11 9.39 5.74
C GLY A 87 8.86 9.41 6.62
N ILE A 88 7.70 9.78 6.05
CA ILE A 88 6.40 9.77 6.73
C ILE A 88 6.07 8.34 7.16
N GLY A 89 6.18 7.36 6.26
CA GLY A 89 5.86 5.97 6.58
C GLY A 89 6.70 5.40 7.72
N MET A 90 7.98 5.79 7.83
CA MET A 90 8.89 5.36 8.90
C MET A 90 8.40 5.78 10.29
N GLU A 91 7.72 6.93 10.42
CA GLU A 91 7.19 7.43 11.71
C GLU A 91 6.11 6.52 12.31
N TYR A 92 5.48 5.67 11.49
CA TYR A 92 4.40 4.77 11.90
C TYR A 92 4.85 3.31 12.05
N LEU A 93 6.17 3.06 11.93
CA LEU A 93 6.77 1.76 12.23
C LEU A 93 7.23 1.72 13.69
N PRO A 94 7.13 0.57 14.39
CA PRO A 94 6.70 -0.75 13.92
C PRO A 94 5.18 -1.00 14.01
N ALA A 95 4.40 0.00 14.40
CA ALA A 95 2.97 -0.15 14.69
C ALA A 95 2.18 -0.64 13.48
N VAL A 96 2.48 -0.14 12.27
CA VAL A 96 1.81 -0.50 11.02
C VAL A 96 2.70 -1.44 10.20
N ALA A 97 2.26 -2.69 10.01
CA ALA A 97 2.88 -3.59 9.04
C ALA A 97 2.30 -3.30 7.64
N ARG A 98 3.09 -3.48 6.58
CA ARG A 98 2.66 -3.17 5.20
C ARG A 98 3.11 -4.20 4.19
N ARG A 99 2.35 -4.32 3.10
CA ARG A 99 2.75 -5.02 1.87
C ARG A 99 2.23 -4.26 0.65
N LEU A 100 3.08 -4.18 -0.38
CA LEU A 100 2.78 -3.53 -1.64
C LEU A 100 2.70 -4.59 -2.73
N TYR A 101 1.62 -4.54 -3.51
CA TYR A 101 1.47 -5.32 -4.73
C TYR A 101 1.36 -4.38 -5.94
N HIS A 102 2.04 -4.74 -7.02
CA HIS A 102 1.96 -4.08 -8.31
C HIS A 102 0.96 -4.81 -9.20
N SER A 103 0.08 -4.05 -9.84
CA SER A 103 -1.03 -4.60 -10.63
C SER A 103 -1.19 -3.95 -12.00
N ARG A 104 -0.56 -2.79 -12.24
CA ARG A 104 -0.61 -2.09 -13.54
C ARG A 104 -0.24 -2.98 -14.73
N GLU A 105 0.91 -3.67 -14.64
CA GLU A 105 1.44 -4.53 -15.71
C GLU A 105 0.57 -5.78 -15.95
N LEU A 106 -0.38 -6.08 -15.06
CA LEU A 106 -1.35 -7.16 -15.20
C LEU A 106 -2.63 -6.72 -15.93
N GLY A 107 -2.77 -5.43 -16.28
CA GLY A 107 -3.99 -4.87 -16.87
C GLY A 107 -5.14 -4.69 -15.88
N GLU A 108 -4.85 -4.70 -14.58
CA GLU A 108 -5.83 -4.52 -13.52
C GLU A 108 -6.34 -3.07 -13.45
N PRO A 109 -7.52 -2.83 -12.86
CA PRO A 109 -8.13 -1.49 -12.81
C PRO A 109 -7.44 -0.49 -11.87
N PHE A 110 -6.42 -0.94 -11.13
CA PHE A 110 -5.57 -0.15 -10.23
C PHE A 110 -4.11 -0.49 -10.50
N ASP A 111 -3.20 0.44 -10.21
CA ASP A 111 -1.76 0.24 -10.42
C ASP A 111 -1.09 -0.48 -9.25
N PHE A 112 -1.61 -0.24 -8.05
CA PHE A 112 -1.11 -0.78 -6.80
C PHE A 112 -2.24 -1.26 -5.92
N LEU A 113 -2.00 -2.35 -5.19
CA LEU A 113 -2.78 -2.76 -4.04
C LEU A 113 -1.91 -2.57 -2.80
N THR A 114 -2.26 -1.62 -1.94
CA THR A 114 -1.52 -1.37 -0.70
C THR A 114 -2.26 -2.01 0.47
N TRP A 115 -1.55 -2.86 1.22
CA TRP A 115 -2.08 -3.62 2.34
C TRP A 115 -1.40 -3.20 3.63
N PHE A 116 -2.19 -2.94 4.67
CA PHE A 116 -1.71 -2.53 5.98
C PHE A 116 -2.38 -3.34 7.08
N GLU A 117 -1.62 -3.67 8.14
CA GLU A 117 -2.12 -4.36 9.34
C GLU A 117 -1.60 -3.68 10.61
N TYR A 118 -2.49 -3.45 11.56
CA TYR A 118 -2.19 -2.74 12.81
C TYR A 118 -3.11 -3.19 13.95
N ALA A 119 -2.66 -2.95 15.19
CA ALA A 119 -3.49 -3.19 16.37
C ALA A 119 -4.56 -2.09 16.50
N PRO A 120 -5.71 -2.36 17.15
CA PRO A 120 -6.78 -1.38 17.33
C PRO A 120 -6.31 -0.07 17.97
N GLU A 121 -5.35 -0.09 18.90
CA GLU A 121 -4.81 1.12 19.54
C GLU A 121 -4.11 2.08 18.56
N HIS A 122 -3.64 1.59 17.41
CA HIS A 122 -2.94 2.38 16.38
C HIS A 122 -3.86 2.85 15.25
N ALA A 123 -5.17 2.68 15.37
CA ALA A 123 -6.11 3.07 14.32
C ALA A 123 -6.05 4.58 14.02
N ALA A 124 -5.97 5.43 15.05
CA ALA A 124 -5.89 6.87 14.85
C ALA A 124 -4.59 7.30 14.16
N ASP A 125 -3.46 6.70 14.57
CA ASP A 125 -2.16 6.93 13.93
C ASP A 125 -2.18 6.53 12.46
N PHE A 126 -2.83 5.41 12.13
CA PHE A 126 -2.96 4.97 10.75
C PHE A 126 -3.83 5.92 9.90
N GLU A 127 -4.93 6.44 10.43
CA GLU A 127 -5.72 7.46 9.72
C GLU A 127 -4.91 8.74 9.50
N GLU A 128 -4.08 9.13 10.46
CA GLU A 128 -3.18 10.27 10.33
C GLU A 128 -2.09 10.04 9.27
N LEU A 129 -1.49 8.84 9.22
CA LEU A 129 -0.57 8.44 8.15
C LEU A 129 -1.21 8.61 6.77
N VAL A 130 -2.41 8.05 6.59
CA VAL A 130 -3.14 8.11 5.32
C VAL A 130 -3.48 9.57 4.98
N ARG A 131 -3.94 10.36 5.95
CA ARG A 131 -4.24 11.79 5.77
C ARG A 131 -3.00 12.57 5.32
N ARG A 132 -1.84 12.35 5.95
CA ARG A 132 -0.58 13.01 5.57
C ARG A 132 -0.16 12.65 4.14
N LEU A 133 -0.21 11.37 3.77
CA LEU A 133 0.13 10.93 2.42
C LEU A 133 -0.79 11.54 1.35
N ARG A 134 -2.10 11.62 1.63
CA ARG A 134 -3.10 12.25 0.74
C ARG A 134 -2.87 13.74 0.49
N GLN A 135 -2.05 14.40 1.30
CA GLN A 135 -1.72 15.83 1.18
C GLN A 135 -0.38 16.10 0.50
N THR A 136 0.32 15.06 0.05
CA THR A 136 1.63 15.19 -0.59
C THR A 136 1.55 15.54 -2.07
N ALA A 137 2.66 16.02 -2.64
CA ALA A 137 2.78 16.26 -4.08
C ALA A 137 2.62 14.97 -4.90
N GLU A 138 3.05 13.82 -4.38
CA GLU A 138 2.83 12.52 -5.00
C GLU A 138 1.33 12.23 -5.19
N TRP A 139 0.49 12.61 -4.22
CA TRP A 139 -0.95 12.32 -4.28
C TRP A 139 -1.70 13.11 -5.34
N ALA A 140 -1.13 14.22 -5.82
CA ALA A 140 -1.68 14.95 -6.97
C ALA A 140 -1.72 14.11 -8.25
N TYR A 141 -0.97 13.01 -8.30
CA TYR A 141 -0.96 12.06 -9.40
C TYR A 141 -1.89 10.86 -9.21
N VAL A 142 -2.64 10.77 -8.12
CA VAL A 142 -3.62 9.69 -7.88
C VAL A 142 -4.97 10.10 -8.47
N ASP A 143 -5.48 9.31 -9.43
CA ASP A 143 -6.79 9.58 -10.07
C ASP A 143 -7.90 8.61 -9.64
N ARG A 144 -7.54 7.55 -8.93
CA ARG A 144 -8.49 6.58 -8.39
C ARG A 144 -7.94 5.96 -7.12
N GLU A 145 -8.76 6.02 -6.08
CA GLU A 145 -8.49 5.42 -4.79
C GLU A 145 -9.77 4.80 -4.24
N VAL A 146 -9.66 3.64 -3.59
CA VAL A 146 -10.75 3.08 -2.78
C VAL A 146 -10.16 2.72 -1.43
N ASP A 147 -10.86 3.09 -0.36
CA ASP A 147 -10.41 2.82 1.00
C ASP A 147 -11.28 1.73 1.65
N ILE A 148 -10.71 0.54 1.85
CA ILE A 148 -11.40 -0.62 2.43
C ILE A 148 -10.80 -0.94 3.81
N ARG A 149 -11.58 -0.70 4.87
CA ARG A 149 -11.21 -1.02 6.26
C ARG A 149 -11.72 -2.41 6.65
N LEU A 150 -10.91 -3.16 7.39
CA LEU A 150 -11.12 -4.57 7.72
C LEU A 150 -10.86 -4.84 9.20
N SER A 151 -11.55 -5.83 9.74
CA SER A 151 -11.30 -6.40 11.06
C SER A 151 -11.16 -7.90 10.96
N ARG A 152 -10.09 -8.46 11.53
CA ARG A 152 -9.94 -9.91 11.70
C ARG A 152 -10.80 -10.34 12.88
N THR A 153 -11.84 -11.12 12.58
CA THR A 153 -12.66 -11.83 13.56
C THR A 153 -12.04 -13.16 13.92
#